data_AF-A0A7W0JXS7-F1
#
_entry.id   AF-A0A7W0JXS7-F1
#
_cell.length_a   1.000
_cell.length_b   1.000
_cell.length_c   1.000
_cell.angle_alpha   90.00
_cell.angle_beta   90.00
_cell.angle_gamma   90.00
#
_symmetry.space_group_name_H-M   'P 1'
#
loop_
_entity.id
_entity.type
_entity.pdbx_description
1 polymer ?
#
loop_
_entity_poly.entity_id
_entity_poly.type
_entity_poly.pdbx_seq_one_letter_code
_entity_poly.pdbx_strand_id
1 'polypeptide(L)'
;MYLVELRPGKEELYRTGDDLTAAIRRRDVDGHSRIYHRATSKWISITLHPQYKAIVAQMTVDPLAPLERSSWTYLNAHSEMLEGADPGPDPVEPSPDSESVARAAAPPWRRLFAFSVAGLALLFGVQLASSGPRPPWAGDGALQASATAAVPEEQQAREEQVISLASTTPAWNEEESAPATKPSVAPALPRAPALKLNALGDVLPENGPAKKPENRASATTVEGLIGRYNAAHESARERLETGMRVARLGKLLASSRLTPNGGVTETRLGLAGAANFIRVYRQQEKQIEEEYQDTFAAMSKEHGWPTQALRQWHSRPAPKEPAALTALSSNLVTAIDRTLALLTEEAGAYKLGEGTIAFEDVEASQRYGRLRRHVAAAIDSARVAGGEESTGPMSYLLQAIGTTRLPREI
;
A
#
# COMPACT_ATOMS: atom_id res chain seq x y z
N MET A 1 -24.91 24.89 -14.49
CA MET A 1 -24.93 26.02 -13.53
C MET A 1 -24.32 25.53 -12.24
N TYR A 2 -23.19 26.11 -11.87
CA TYR A 2 -22.30 25.67 -10.80
C TYR A 2 -21.95 26.88 -9.95
N LEU A 3 -22.28 26.83 -8.67
CA LEU A 3 -21.90 27.83 -7.68
C LEU A 3 -20.58 27.39 -7.04
N VAL A 4 -19.56 28.24 -7.09
CA VAL A 4 -18.19 27.92 -6.69
C VAL A 4 -17.66 28.99 -5.72
N GLU A 5 -17.25 28.58 -4.53
CA GLU A 5 -16.49 29.40 -3.58
C GLU A 5 -15.01 29.35 -4.00
N LEU A 6 -14.51 30.46 -4.57
CA LEU A 6 -13.13 30.58 -5.07
C LEU A 6 -12.13 30.81 -3.92
N ARG A 7 -12.59 31.54 -2.90
CA ARG A 7 -11.92 31.80 -1.62
C ARG A 7 -13.01 31.92 -0.55
N PRO A 8 -12.73 31.71 0.74
CA PRO A 8 -13.70 31.87 1.81
C PRO A 8 -14.52 33.17 1.68
N GLY A 9 -15.83 33.05 1.43
CA GLY A 9 -16.73 34.20 1.24
C GLY A 9 -16.68 34.92 -0.12
N LYS A 10 -15.93 34.43 -1.13
CA LYS A 10 -16.07 34.85 -2.54
C LYS A 10 -16.68 33.73 -3.37
N GLU A 11 -18.00 33.80 -3.57
CA GLU A 11 -18.76 32.91 -4.45
C GLU A 11 -18.86 33.48 -5.88
N GLU A 12 -18.77 32.61 -6.89
CA GLU A 12 -18.95 32.94 -8.30
C GLU A 12 -19.82 31.87 -8.98
N LEU A 13 -20.56 32.26 -10.04
CA LEU A 13 -21.72 31.51 -10.53
C LEU A 13 -21.65 31.23 -12.03
N TYR A 14 -21.01 30.11 -12.38
CA TYR A 14 -20.81 29.65 -13.76
C TYR A 14 -22.11 29.04 -14.31
N ARG A 15 -22.61 29.50 -15.46
CA ARG A 15 -23.92 29.09 -15.99
C ARG A 15 -23.81 27.75 -16.72
N THR A 16 -22.81 27.60 -17.58
CA THR A 16 -22.52 26.39 -18.36
C THR A 16 -21.39 25.55 -17.73
N GLY A 17 -21.07 24.39 -18.33
CA GLY A 17 -19.85 23.64 -17.99
C GLY A 17 -18.59 24.24 -18.63
N ASP A 18 -18.76 24.91 -19.76
CA ASP A 18 -17.68 25.55 -20.50
C ASP A 18 -17.18 26.82 -19.79
N ASP A 19 -18.08 27.57 -19.14
CA ASP A 19 -17.75 28.70 -18.25
C ASP A 19 -16.80 28.26 -17.13
N LEU A 20 -17.16 27.16 -16.45
CA LEU A 20 -16.37 26.56 -15.37
C LEU A 20 -15.04 26.01 -15.91
N THR A 21 -15.05 25.40 -17.10
CA THR A 21 -13.85 24.88 -17.77
C THR A 21 -12.88 26.02 -18.14
N ALA A 22 -13.41 27.14 -18.63
CA ALA A 22 -12.63 28.34 -18.91
C ALA A 22 -12.05 28.96 -17.64
N ALA A 23 -12.83 29.04 -16.54
CA ALA A 23 -12.36 29.54 -15.25
C ALA A 23 -11.23 28.68 -14.65
N ILE A 24 -11.33 27.35 -14.75
CA ILE A 24 -10.24 26.42 -14.36
C ILE A 24 -9.02 26.62 -15.28
N ARG A 25 -9.21 26.80 -16.60
CA ARG A 25 -8.12 27.07 -17.56
C ARG A 25 -7.40 28.41 -17.33
N ARG A 26 -8.10 29.45 -16.88
CA ARG A 26 -7.50 30.73 -16.47
C ARG A 26 -6.87 30.70 -15.07
N ARG A 27 -7.08 29.62 -14.31
CA ARG A 27 -6.73 29.49 -12.88
C ARG A 27 -7.50 30.46 -11.95
N ASP A 28 -8.70 30.89 -12.37
CA ASP A 28 -9.64 31.59 -11.49
C ASP A 28 -10.18 30.64 -10.41
N VAL A 29 -10.40 29.37 -10.80
CA VAL A 29 -10.77 28.24 -9.93
C VAL A 29 -9.53 27.38 -9.70
N ASP A 30 -9.16 27.18 -8.45
CA ASP A 30 -7.94 26.47 -8.01
C ASP A 30 -8.25 25.18 -7.23
N GLY A 31 -7.22 24.48 -6.72
CA GLY A 31 -7.42 23.27 -5.93
C GLY A 31 -8.02 23.49 -4.52
N HIS A 32 -8.04 24.73 -4.03
CA HIS A 32 -8.61 25.09 -2.73
C HIS A 32 -10.10 25.46 -2.82
N SER A 33 -10.54 25.86 -4.01
CA SER A 33 -11.92 26.21 -4.36
C SER A 33 -12.91 25.08 -4.04
N ARG A 34 -14.16 25.45 -3.74
CA ARG A 34 -15.24 24.51 -3.41
C ARG A 34 -16.43 24.72 -4.32
N ILE A 35 -17.15 23.65 -4.60
CA ILE A 35 -18.35 23.65 -5.44
C ILE A 35 -19.58 23.23 -4.62
N TYR A 36 -20.70 23.91 -4.80
CA TYR A 36 -21.93 23.61 -4.09
C TYR A 36 -22.66 22.43 -4.75
N HIS A 37 -22.73 21.29 -4.07
CA HIS A 37 -23.35 20.09 -4.59
C HIS A 37 -24.86 20.07 -4.28
N ARG A 38 -25.67 20.53 -5.23
CA ARG A 38 -27.13 20.75 -5.07
C ARG A 38 -27.90 19.55 -4.50
N ALA A 39 -27.55 18.32 -4.85
CA ALA A 39 -28.27 17.13 -4.39
C ALA A 39 -27.99 16.73 -2.93
N THR A 40 -26.95 17.30 -2.30
CA THR A 40 -26.62 17.06 -0.87
C THR A 40 -26.59 18.34 -0.04
N SER A 41 -26.94 19.48 -0.65
CA SER A 41 -26.93 20.84 -0.07
C SER A 41 -25.63 21.20 0.66
N LYS A 42 -24.49 20.71 0.17
CA LYS A 42 -23.17 20.84 0.82
C LYS A 42 -22.09 21.33 -0.14
N TRP A 43 -21.20 22.16 0.37
CA TRP A 43 -19.94 22.51 -0.28
C TRP A 43 -18.98 21.31 -0.24
N ILE A 44 -18.38 20.97 -1.38
CA ILE A 44 -17.33 19.96 -1.53
C ILE A 44 -16.12 20.58 -2.22
N SER A 45 -14.89 20.09 -1.97
CA SER A 45 -13.71 20.57 -2.72
C SER A 45 -13.87 20.28 -4.20
N ILE A 46 -13.50 21.25 -5.05
CA ILE A 46 -13.55 21.09 -6.52
C ILE A 46 -12.69 19.91 -6.99
N THR A 47 -11.64 19.54 -6.24
CA THR A 47 -10.78 18.38 -6.51
C THR A 47 -11.52 17.03 -6.54
N LEU A 48 -12.71 16.95 -5.92
CA LEU A 48 -13.58 15.78 -5.96
C LEU A 48 -14.51 15.76 -7.18
N HIS A 49 -14.73 16.90 -7.85
CA HIS A 49 -15.65 17.04 -8.96
C HIS A 49 -15.10 16.38 -10.25
N PRO A 50 -15.88 15.52 -10.94
CA PRO A 50 -15.35 14.73 -12.07
C PRO A 50 -14.87 15.60 -13.25
N GLN A 51 -15.52 16.72 -13.54
CA GLN A 51 -15.08 17.65 -14.59
C GLN A 51 -13.72 18.28 -14.26
N TYR A 52 -13.49 18.69 -13.01
CA TYR A 52 -12.20 19.26 -12.60
C TYR A 52 -11.07 18.24 -12.77
N LYS A 53 -11.29 16.98 -12.36
CA LYS A 53 -10.32 15.90 -12.58
C LYS A 53 -10.02 15.68 -14.07
N ALA A 54 -11.04 15.69 -14.93
CA ALA A 54 -10.85 15.55 -16.38
C ALA A 54 -10.04 16.71 -16.99
N ILE A 55 -10.32 17.95 -16.56
CA ILE A 55 -9.63 19.16 -17.04
C ILE A 55 -8.17 19.17 -16.56
N VAL A 56 -7.90 18.87 -15.28
CA VAL A 56 -6.54 18.80 -14.74
C VAL A 56 -5.75 17.66 -15.37
N ALA A 57 -6.38 16.52 -15.67
CA ALA A 57 -5.74 15.44 -16.42
C ALA A 57 -5.33 15.89 -17.83
N GLN A 58 -6.19 16.61 -18.56
CA GLN A 58 -5.84 17.20 -19.86
C GLN A 58 -4.67 18.19 -19.75
N MET A 59 -4.72 19.12 -18.79
CA MET A 59 -3.63 20.10 -18.54
C MET A 59 -2.29 19.47 -18.18
N THR A 60 -2.30 18.26 -17.59
CA THR A 60 -1.07 17.53 -17.25
C THR A 60 -0.50 16.78 -18.46
N VAL A 61 -1.28 16.64 -19.53
CA VAL A 61 -0.93 15.91 -20.76
C VAL A 61 -0.52 16.85 -21.91
N ASP A 62 -0.88 18.14 -21.87
CA ASP A 62 -0.25 19.15 -22.75
C ASP A 62 1.26 19.22 -22.45
N PRO A 63 2.15 18.76 -23.35
CA PRO A 63 3.58 18.89 -23.12
C PRO A 63 3.97 20.36 -23.24
N LEU A 64 4.72 20.86 -22.26
CA LEU A 64 5.38 22.16 -22.39
C LEU A 64 6.14 22.20 -23.72
N ALA A 65 5.78 23.15 -24.59
CA ALA A 65 6.44 23.32 -25.88
C ALA A 65 7.96 23.34 -25.68
N PRO A 66 8.74 22.58 -26.48
CA PRO A 66 10.14 22.29 -26.16
C PRO A 66 10.97 23.58 -26.13
N LEU A 67 11.22 24.07 -24.92
CA LEU A 67 12.17 25.16 -24.67
C LEU A 67 13.53 24.70 -25.19
N GLU A 68 14.03 25.38 -26.21
CA GLU A 68 15.30 25.05 -26.85
C GLU A 68 16.43 25.06 -25.81
N ARG A 69 16.94 23.86 -25.49
CA ARG A 69 17.99 23.69 -24.49
C ARG A 69 19.33 24.10 -25.09
N SER A 70 19.61 25.40 -25.07
CA SER A 70 20.95 25.94 -25.27
C SER A 70 21.96 25.15 -24.44
N SER A 71 23.02 24.66 -25.09
CA SER A 71 23.88 23.61 -24.56
C SER A 71 24.78 24.09 -23.42
N TRP A 72 24.56 23.56 -22.22
CA TRP A 72 25.38 23.84 -21.03
C TRP A 72 26.71 23.05 -21.04
N THR A 73 27.65 23.47 -21.88
CA THR A 73 29.01 22.91 -21.96
C THR A 73 30.00 23.73 -21.14
N TYR A 74 30.16 23.41 -19.84
CA TYR A 74 31.12 24.10 -18.96
C TYR A 74 31.83 23.23 -17.91
N LEU A 75 31.66 21.89 -17.96
CA LEU A 75 32.26 20.95 -16.99
C LEU A 75 32.94 19.76 -17.68
N ASN A 76 33.79 20.02 -18.68
CA ASN A 76 34.64 18.96 -19.26
C ASN A 76 36.00 19.48 -19.78
N ALA A 77 36.56 20.49 -19.10
CA ALA A 77 37.91 21.00 -19.36
C ALA A 77 38.59 21.27 -18.01
N HIS A 78 39.43 20.32 -17.55
CA HIS A 78 40.53 20.44 -16.57
C HIS A 78 41.08 19.04 -16.25
N SER A 79 41.57 18.32 -17.27
CA SER A 79 42.22 17.00 -17.10
C SER A 79 43.42 16.78 -18.02
N GLU A 80 44.08 17.87 -18.43
CA GLU A 80 45.32 17.88 -19.21
C GLU A 80 46.36 18.75 -18.50
N MET A 81 47.01 18.19 -17.47
CA MET A 81 48.23 18.77 -16.88
C MET A 81 48.96 17.77 -15.97
N LEU A 82 49.85 16.94 -16.53
CA LEU A 82 51.21 16.68 -16.01
C LEU A 82 51.95 15.69 -16.95
N GLU A 83 52.62 16.23 -17.97
CA GLU A 83 53.58 15.49 -18.80
C GLU A 83 54.71 16.45 -19.19
N GLY A 84 55.97 16.01 -19.12
CA GLY A 84 57.16 16.81 -19.46
C GLY A 84 58.13 17.09 -18.30
N ALA A 85 59.11 16.20 -18.11
CA ALA A 85 60.39 16.47 -17.46
C ALA A 85 61.47 15.58 -18.12
N ASP A 86 62.66 16.13 -18.36
CA ASP A 86 63.65 15.61 -19.34
C ASP A 86 64.54 14.42 -18.84
N PRO A 87 65.28 13.73 -19.73
CA PRO A 87 65.85 12.40 -19.45
C PRO A 87 67.38 12.30 -19.21
N GLY A 88 67.77 11.24 -18.48
CA GLY A 88 69.05 10.50 -18.60
C GLY A 88 70.32 11.12 -17.98
N PRO A 89 71.48 10.42 -18.04
CA PRO A 89 71.72 8.99 -18.34
C PRO A 89 71.81 8.17 -17.01
N ASP A 90 72.55 7.08 -16.74
CA ASP A 90 73.55 6.20 -17.42
C ASP A 90 73.48 4.77 -16.78
N PRO A 91 74.16 3.71 -17.29
CA PRO A 91 73.89 2.31 -16.90
C PRO A 91 74.78 1.70 -15.80
N VAL A 92 74.33 0.56 -15.25
CA VAL A 92 75.15 -0.41 -14.49
C VAL A 92 74.81 -1.84 -14.95
N GLU A 93 75.83 -2.71 -15.02
CA GLU A 93 75.78 -4.08 -15.53
C GLU A 93 75.22 -5.14 -14.55
N PRO A 94 74.89 -6.36 -15.02
CA PRO A 94 74.22 -7.39 -14.22
C PRO A 94 75.16 -8.30 -13.41
N SER A 95 74.58 -9.12 -12.54
CA SER A 95 75.15 -10.41 -12.12
C SER A 95 74.04 -11.45 -11.87
N PRO A 96 74.34 -12.76 -11.94
CA PRO A 96 73.33 -13.81 -12.07
C PRO A 96 73.13 -14.60 -10.75
N ASP A 97 72.86 -15.90 -10.88
CA ASP A 97 72.93 -16.94 -9.83
C ASP A 97 71.83 -16.98 -8.75
N SER A 98 70.72 -17.62 -9.11
CA SER A 98 69.96 -18.49 -8.20
C SER A 98 69.20 -19.54 -9.01
N GLU A 99 69.72 -20.78 -9.01
CA GLU A 99 69.16 -21.89 -9.79
C GLU A 99 67.86 -22.46 -9.20
N SER A 100 67.03 -22.93 -10.14
CA SER A 100 66.07 -24.04 -10.04
C SER A 100 65.58 -24.55 -8.66
N VAL A 101 64.27 -24.39 -8.43
CA VAL A 101 63.43 -25.54 -7.99
C VAL A 101 62.18 -25.57 -8.87
N ALA A 102 62.05 -26.63 -9.68
CA ALA A 102 60.88 -26.82 -10.54
C ALA A 102 59.75 -27.55 -9.80
N ARG A 103 58.49 -27.10 -9.94
CA ARG A 103 57.33 -27.99 -9.80
C ARG A 103 56.12 -27.57 -10.62
N ALA A 104 55.48 -28.57 -11.21
CA ALA A 104 54.48 -28.46 -12.26
C ALA A 104 53.13 -27.86 -11.81
N ALA A 105 52.60 -26.96 -12.66
CA ALA A 105 51.30 -27.00 -13.35
C ALA A 105 49.97 -27.32 -12.61
N ALA A 106 48.88 -26.87 -13.27
CA ALA A 106 47.45 -27.18 -13.06
C ALA A 106 46.64 -26.24 -12.12
N PRO A 107 45.31 -26.05 -12.35
CA PRO A 107 44.68 -24.73 -12.18
C PRO A 107 43.58 -24.62 -11.08
N PRO A 108 43.22 -23.39 -10.67
CA PRO A 108 42.36 -23.13 -9.50
C PRO A 108 40.84 -23.16 -9.78
N TRP A 109 40.29 -24.30 -10.21
CA TRP A 109 38.83 -24.48 -10.35
C TRP A 109 38.33 -25.70 -9.55
N ARG A 110 38.16 -25.53 -8.22
CA ARG A 110 37.33 -26.38 -7.33
C ARG A 110 37.33 -25.86 -5.87
N ARG A 111 36.22 -25.24 -5.43
CA ARG A 111 35.75 -25.30 -4.03
C ARG A 111 34.22 -25.30 -3.98
N LEU A 112 33.66 -26.47 -3.74
CA LEU A 112 32.25 -26.72 -3.45
C LEU A 112 32.18 -27.93 -2.49
N PHE A 113 31.18 -27.94 -1.60
CA PHE A 113 30.78 -29.04 -0.70
C PHE A 113 31.77 -29.53 0.38
N ALA A 114 31.72 -28.85 1.54
CA ALA A 114 31.71 -29.42 2.90
C ALA A 114 31.33 -28.27 3.86
N PHE A 115 30.48 -28.38 4.89
CA PHE A 115 29.76 -29.49 5.54
C PHE A 115 28.24 -29.12 5.57
N SER A 116 27.25 -29.97 5.91
CA SER A 116 27.09 -30.69 7.18
C SER A 116 26.19 -31.93 7.09
N VAL A 117 26.52 -32.95 7.87
CA VAL A 117 25.71 -34.17 8.06
C VAL A 117 24.72 -33.90 9.19
N ALA A 118 23.50 -33.48 8.85
CA ALA A 118 22.45 -33.15 9.81
C ALA A 118 21.04 -33.51 9.31
N GLY A 119 20.86 -34.72 8.76
CA GLY A 119 19.56 -35.16 8.26
C GLY A 119 19.35 -36.67 8.26
N LEU A 120 18.64 -37.18 9.28
CA LEU A 120 17.92 -38.47 9.20
C LEU A 120 16.82 -38.65 10.29
N ALA A 121 16.08 -37.58 10.66
CA ALA A 121 15.16 -37.60 11.81
C ALA A 121 13.77 -36.98 11.56
N LEU A 122 13.30 -36.91 10.31
CA LEU A 122 12.01 -36.29 9.96
C LEU A 122 11.24 -37.07 8.87
N LEU A 123 11.35 -38.41 8.90
CA LEU A 123 10.67 -39.31 7.96
C LEU A 123 10.07 -40.56 8.64
N PHE A 124 9.86 -40.50 9.96
CA PHE A 124 9.03 -41.46 10.70
C PHE A 124 7.89 -40.70 11.38
N GLY A 125 6.67 -41.17 11.19
CA GLY A 125 5.46 -40.52 11.70
C GLY A 125 5.28 -40.75 13.20
N VAL A 126 4.89 -39.69 13.91
CA VAL A 126 4.44 -39.76 15.30
C VAL A 126 3.04 -39.17 15.38
N GLN A 127 2.02 -40.01 15.17
CA GLN A 127 0.69 -39.72 15.70
C GLN A 127 0.71 -40.02 17.20
N LEU A 128 0.86 -38.99 18.02
CA LEU A 128 0.54 -39.05 19.45
C LEU A 128 -0.65 -38.16 19.72
N ALA A 129 -1.79 -38.79 20.01
CA ALA A 129 -2.92 -38.10 20.59
C ALA A 129 -2.53 -37.58 21.98
N SER A 130 -2.78 -36.30 22.25
CA SER A 130 -2.48 -35.65 23.52
C SER A 130 -3.52 -35.96 24.61
N SER A 131 -3.83 -37.24 24.81
CA SER A 131 -4.64 -37.74 25.94
C SER A 131 -3.81 -37.74 27.23
N GLY A 132 -3.41 -36.55 27.68
CA GLY A 132 -2.73 -36.34 28.96
C GLY A 132 -3.72 -36.26 30.14
N PRO A 133 -3.32 -36.64 31.36
CA PRO A 133 -4.19 -36.59 32.53
C PRO A 133 -4.52 -35.14 32.92
N ARG A 134 -5.79 -34.88 33.29
CA ARG A 134 -6.20 -33.59 33.86
C ARG A 134 -5.55 -33.40 35.24
N PRO A 135 -5.06 -32.20 35.59
CA PRO A 135 -4.50 -31.94 36.90
C PRO A 135 -5.59 -31.94 38.00
N PRO A 136 -5.32 -32.47 39.21
CA PRO A 136 -6.35 -32.80 40.20
C PRO A 136 -6.89 -31.60 41.02
N TRP A 137 -6.80 -30.37 40.49
CA TRP A 137 -7.32 -29.16 41.14
C TRP A 137 -8.52 -28.54 40.41
N ALA A 138 -8.96 -29.14 39.29
CA ALA A 138 -10.26 -28.84 38.67
C ALA A 138 -11.35 -29.76 39.24
N GLY A 139 -11.78 -29.47 40.47
CA GLY A 139 -12.89 -30.16 41.14
C GLY A 139 -13.89 -29.14 41.69
N ASP A 140 -15.16 -29.28 41.32
CA ASP A 140 -16.21 -28.33 41.66
C ASP A 140 -16.55 -28.31 43.16
N GLY A 141 -16.70 -27.10 43.71
CA GLY A 141 -17.23 -26.90 45.06
C GLY A 141 -18.76 -26.99 45.07
N ALA A 142 -19.30 -28.14 45.46
CA ALA A 142 -20.73 -28.38 45.64
C ALA A 142 -21.01 -29.23 46.89
N LEU A 143 -22.25 -29.14 47.41
CA LEU A 143 -22.74 -29.65 48.71
C LEU A 143 -22.30 -28.75 49.89
N GLN A 144 -23.21 -28.04 50.57
CA GLN A 144 -24.21 -28.50 51.58
C GLN A 144 -23.56 -29.00 52.89
N ALA A 145 -24.02 -28.65 54.10
CA ALA A 145 -25.00 -27.66 54.58
C ALA A 145 -24.74 -27.45 56.12
N SER A 146 -25.48 -26.70 56.96
CA SER A 146 -26.81 -26.06 56.93
C SER A 146 -26.85 -24.85 57.90
N ALA A 147 -27.76 -23.90 57.68
CA ALA A 147 -28.23 -22.97 58.73
C ALA A 147 -29.68 -22.53 58.45
N THR A 148 -30.57 -22.63 59.44
CA THR A 148 -32.01 -22.33 59.28
C THR A 148 -32.38 -21.01 59.93
N ALA A 149 -32.91 -20.06 59.15
CA ALA A 149 -33.55 -18.83 59.62
C ALA A 149 -34.72 -18.49 58.70
N ALA A 150 -35.80 -17.93 59.26
CA ALA A 150 -37.12 -17.93 58.64
C ALA A 150 -37.59 -16.54 58.14
N VAL A 151 -38.54 -16.55 57.19
CA VAL A 151 -39.61 -15.54 57.00
C VAL A 151 -39.22 -14.14 56.48
N PRO A 152 -39.98 -13.52 55.52
CA PRO A 152 -40.83 -14.10 54.48
C PRO A 152 -40.67 -13.46 53.07
N GLU A 153 -41.30 -14.12 52.09
CA GLU A 153 -42.04 -13.56 50.95
C GLU A 153 -42.02 -12.03 50.68
N GLU A 154 -41.36 -11.61 49.59
CA GLU A 154 -41.76 -10.43 48.80
C GLU A 154 -41.53 -10.70 47.30
N GLN A 155 -42.57 -10.54 46.47
CA GLN A 155 -42.54 -10.86 45.05
C GLN A 155 -42.17 -9.64 44.20
N GLN A 156 -40.97 -9.63 43.62
CA GLN A 156 -40.65 -8.74 42.49
C GLN A 156 -40.12 -9.56 41.30
N ALA A 157 -41.05 -10.07 40.49
CA ALA A 157 -40.73 -10.58 39.16
C ALA A 157 -40.28 -9.39 38.28
N ARG A 158 -39.00 -9.35 37.92
CA ARG A 158 -38.52 -8.44 36.87
C ARG A 158 -38.94 -9.00 35.52
N GLU A 159 -39.64 -8.19 34.74
CA GLU A 159 -40.04 -8.52 33.38
C GLU A 159 -38.79 -8.69 32.48
N GLU A 160 -38.73 -9.80 31.74
CA GLU A 160 -37.68 -10.00 30.73
C GLU A 160 -37.97 -9.10 29.52
N GLN A 161 -37.28 -7.95 29.47
CA GLN A 161 -37.50 -6.96 28.40
C GLN A 161 -36.86 -7.41 27.08
N VAL A 162 -37.56 -8.27 26.34
CA VAL A 162 -37.14 -8.80 25.03
C VAL A 162 -37.10 -7.67 24.00
N ILE A 163 -35.90 -7.23 23.63
CA ILE A 163 -35.68 -6.17 22.64
C ILE A 163 -35.90 -6.73 21.22
N SER A 164 -37.14 -6.71 20.76
CA SER A 164 -37.51 -6.99 19.37
C SER A 164 -37.01 -5.87 18.45
N LEU A 165 -36.02 -6.17 17.61
CA LEU A 165 -35.51 -5.25 16.58
C LEU A 165 -36.53 -5.12 15.43
N ALA A 166 -37.42 -4.13 15.53
CA ALA A 166 -38.42 -3.85 14.51
C ALA A 166 -37.77 -3.35 13.19
N SER A 167 -38.09 -4.02 12.09
CA SER A 167 -37.58 -3.66 10.75
C SER A 167 -38.39 -2.50 10.16
N THR A 168 -37.76 -1.34 9.98
CA THR A 168 -38.41 -0.13 9.42
C THR A 168 -38.34 -0.08 7.89
N THR A 169 -39.26 -0.77 7.22
CA THR A 169 -39.56 -0.51 5.80
C THR A 169 -40.35 0.79 5.66
N PRO A 170 -39.87 1.82 4.92
CA PRO A 170 -40.64 3.03 4.69
C PRO A 170 -41.75 2.78 3.67
N ALA A 171 -42.99 2.64 4.15
CA ALA A 171 -44.17 2.70 3.30
C ALA A 171 -44.30 4.12 2.73
N TRP A 172 -44.44 4.23 1.40
CA TRP A 172 -44.81 5.48 0.73
C TRP A 172 -46.33 5.48 0.56
N ASN A 173 -47.02 6.46 1.13
CA ASN A 173 -48.47 6.57 1.00
C ASN A 173 -48.85 7.03 -0.42
N GLU A 174 -49.75 6.30 -1.06
CA GLU A 174 -50.51 6.75 -2.23
C GLU A 174 -51.83 7.38 -1.77
N GLU A 175 -51.96 8.70 -1.89
CA GLU A 175 -53.21 9.47 -2.08
C GLU A 175 -52.79 10.96 -2.21
N GLU A 176 -53.11 11.70 -3.28
CA GLU A 176 -54.43 12.24 -3.60
C GLU A 176 -54.53 12.56 -5.11
N SER A 177 -55.74 12.79 -5.65
CA SER A 177 -56.01 12.83 -7.10
C SER A 177 -56.57 14.15 -7.64
N ALA A 178 -56.34 14.36 -8.96
CA ALA A 178 -57.01 15.31 -9.87
C ALA A 178 -56.65 16.82 -9.76
N PRO A 179 -56.98 17.65 -10.77
CA PRO A 179 -57.55 17.34 -12.09
C PRO A 179 -56.60 17.61 -13.28
N ALA A 180 -56.93 17.04 -14.44
CA ALA A 180 -56.09 17.11 -15.63
C ALA A 180 -56.08 18.50 -16.31
N THR A 181 -54.88 18.95 -16.71
CA THR A 181 -54.68 20.01 -17.71
C THR A 181 -54.13 19.43 -19.01
N LYS A 182 -54.39 20.12 -20.13
CA LYS A 182 -54.26 19.58 -21.49
C LYS A 182 -52.78 19.41 -21.92
N PRO A 183 -52.44 18.43 -22.77
CA PRO A 183 -51.08 18.24 -23.26
C PRO A 183 -50.63 19.43 -24.13
N SER A 184 -49.63 20.17 -23.66
CA SER A 184 -48.93 21.15 -24.47
C SER A 184 -47.95 20.45 -25.42
N VAL A 185 -47.95 20.83 -26.70
CA VAL A 185 -47.09 20.22 -27.71
C VAL A 185 -45.63 20.62 -27.46
N ALA A 186 -44.82 19.67 -26.98
CA ALA A 186 -43.38 19.87 -26.83
C ALA A 186 -42.71 19.96 -28.22
N PRO A 187 -41.82 20.95 -28.46
CA PRO A 187 -41.08 21.03 -29.71
C PRO A 187 -40.12 19.85 -29.85
N ALA A 188 -40.04 19.26 -31.05
CA ALA A 188 -39.18 18.12 -31.32
C ALA A 188 -37.70 18.51 -31.21
N LEU A 189 -37.03 18.04 -30.15
CA LEU A 189 -35.59 18.21 -29.99
C LEU A 189 -34.85 17.46 -31.11
N PRO A 190 -33.77 18.03 -31.67
CA PRO A 190 -32.98 17.36 -32.71
C PRO A 190 -32.35 16.09 -32.13
N ARG A 191 -32.54 14.95 -32.82
CA ARG A 191 -31.84 13.70 -32.49
C ARG A 191 -30.34 13.92 -32.62
N ALA A 192 -29.59 13.63 -31.56
CA ALA A 192 -28.13 13.66 -31.60
C ALA A 192 -27.59 12.71 -32.69
N PRO A 193 -26.54 13.08 -33.43
CA PRO A 193 -25.95 12.21 -34.44
C PRO A 193 -25.36 10.95 -33.79
N ALA A 194 -25.62 9.79 -34.37
CA ALA A 194 -25.10 8.52 -33.88
C ALA A 194 -23.57 8.49 -34.02
N LEU A 195 -22.86 8.55 -32.89
CA LEU A 195 -21.40 8.49 -32.85
C LEU A 195 -20.91 7.11 -33.31
N LYS A 196 -20.21 7.07 -34.45
CA LYS A 196 -19.57 5.86 -34.97
C LYS A 196 -18.35 5.52 -34.10
N LEU A 197 -18.39 4.39 -33.41
CA LEU A 197 -17.36 3.95 -32.44
C LEU A 197 -15.95 3.77 -33.03
N ASN A 198 -15.81 3.74 -34.36
CA ASN A 198 -14.55 3.52 -35.06
C ASN A 198 -13.54 4.69 -34.95
N ALA A 199 -13.94 5.84 -34.40
CA ALA A 199 -13.09 7.04 -34.34
C ALA A 199 -12.22 7.17 -33.07
N LEU A 200 -12.31 6.22 -32.12
CA LEU A 200 -11.60 6.31 -30.83
C LEU A 200 -10.20 5.65 -30.80
N GLY A 201 -9.72 5.11 -31.94
CA GLY A 201 -8.41 4.45 -32.04
C GLY A 201 -7.23 5.38 -32.35
N ASP A 202 -7.49 6.59 -32.83
CA ASP A 202 -6.55 7.42 -33.61
C ASP A 202 -5.90 8.56 -32.80
N VAL A 203 -6.06 8.58 -31.47
CA VAL A 203 -5.65 9.71 -30.60
C VAL A 203 -4.73 9.29 -29.45
N LEU A 204 -3.89 8.27 -29.68
CA LEU A 204 -2.70 8.00 -28.87
C LEU A 204 -1.46 8.49 -29.64
N PRO A 205 -0.57 9.30 -29.02
CA PRO A 205 0.51 9.95 -29.74
C PRO A 205 1.60 8.96 -30.20
N GLU A 206 1.65 8.68 -31.51
CA GLU A 206 2.58 7.74 -32.17
C GLU A 206 4.03 8.27 -32.27
N ASN A 207 4.43 9.20 -31.41
CA ASN A 207 5.72 9.93 -31.47
C ASN A 207 6.76 9.43 -30.45
N GLY A 208 6.74 8.13 -30.15
CA GLY A 208 7.91 7.39 -29.68
C GLY A 208 8.50 6.56 -30.83
N PRO A 209 9.81 6.24 -30.85
CA PRO A 209 10.39 5.41 -31.91
C PRO A 209 9.64 4.08 -31.99
N ALA A 210 8.94 3.85 -33.10
CA ALA A 210 7.89 2.85 -33.20
C ALA A 210 8.43 1.44 -32.94
N LYS A 211 8.18 0.92 -31.73
CA LYS A 211 8.29 -0.52 -31.45
C LYS A 211 7.22 -1.24 -32.25
N LYS A 212 7.64 -1.64 -33.46
CA LYS A 212 6.98 -2.55 -34.41
C LYS A 212 6.02 -3.52 -33.69
N PRO A 213 4.76 -3.71 -34.16
CA PRO A 213 3.70 -4.45 -33.46
C PRO A 213 3.90 -5.98 -33.51
N GLU A 214 5.09 -6.42 -33.12
CA GLU A 214 5.71 -7.70 -33.48
C GLU A 214 5.19 -8.89 -32.65
N ASN A 215 4.18 -8.69 -31.81
CA ASN A 215 3.73 -9.71 -30.85
C ASN A 215 2.23 -9.75 -30.54
N ARG A 216 1.37 -9.56 -31.56
CA ARG A 216 -0.02 -10.09 -31.48
C ARG A 216 -0.04 -11.61 -31.33
N ALA A 217 0.99 -12.32 -31.82
CA ALA A 217 1.11 -13.77 -31.69
C ALA A 217 1.37 -14.23 -30.23
N SER A 218 2.22 -13.54 -29.45
CA SER A 218 2.41 -13.92 -28.04
C SER A 218 1.19 -13.62 -27.16
N ALA A 219 0.24 -12.78 -27.60
CA ALA A 219 -0.97 -12.51 -26.82
C ALA A 219 -1.74 -13.79 -26.48
N THR A 220 -1.74 -14.79 -27.38
CA THR A 220 -2.42 -16.09 -27.24
C THR A 220 -1.55 -17.22 -26.67
N THR A 221 -0.28 -16.96 -26.31
CA THR A 221 0.60 -17.97 -25.69
C THR A 221 0.61 -17.86 -24.16
N VAL A 222 0.96 -18.97 -23.48
CA VAL A 222 1.17 -18.97 -22.02
C VAL A 222 2.26 -17.98 -21.61
N GLU A 223 3.33 -17.83 -22.41
CA GLU A 223 4.40 -16.85 -22.17
C GLU A 223 3.84 -15.42 -22.11
N GLY A 224 2.96 -15.05 -23.04
CA GLY A 224 2.32 -13.73 -23.03
C GLY A 224 1.29 -13.57 -21.92
N LEU A 225 0.61 -14.64 -21.48
CA LEU A 225 -0.27 -14.60 -20.31
C LEU A 225 0.53 -14.39 -19.01
N ILE A 226 1.65 -15.09 -18.84
CA ILE A 226 2.58 -14.90 -17.70
C ILE A 226 3.19 -13.49 -17.74
N GLY A 227 3.59 -12.99 -18.91
CA GLY A 227 4.09 -11.62 -19.06
C GLY A 227 3.08 -10.56 -18.65
N ARG A 228 1.80 -10.73 -19.04
CA ARG A 228 0.70 -9.84 -18.62
C ARG A 228 0.40 -9.93 -17.12
N TYR A 229 0.39 -11.14 -16.54
CA TYR A 229 0.21 -11.38 -15.11
C TYR A 229 1.28 -10.68 -14.27
N ASN A 230 2.55 -10.83 -14.65
CA ASN A 230 3.67 -10.17 -13.99
C ASN A 230 3.56 -8.63 -14.09
N ALA A 231 3.21 -8.09 -15.26
CA ALA A 231 3.01 -6.65 -15.44
C ALA A 231 1.82 -6.09 -14.62
N ALA A 232 0.76 -6.88 -14.42
CA ALA A 232 -0.37 -6.49 -13.57
C ALA A 232 0.04 -6.39 -12.09
N HIS A 233 0.82 -7.37 -11.59
CA HIS A 233 1.38 -7.31 -10.24
C HIS A 233 2.41 -6.19 -10.06
N GLU A 234 3.24 -5.90 -11.07
CA GLU A 234 4.17 -4.77 -11.03
C GLU A 234 3.41 -3.44 -10.90
N SER A 235 2.39 -3.21 -11.73
CA SER A 235 1.58 -1.99 -11.64
C SER A 235 0.79 -1.89 -10.32
N ALA A 236 0.42 -3.01 -9.70
CA ALA A 236 -0.13 -3.01 -8.34
C ALA A 236 0.92 -2.57 -7.30
N ARG A 237 2.17 -3.03 -7.44
CA ARG A 237 3.29 -2.65 -6.55
C ARG A 237 3.68 -1.18 -6.71
N GLU A 238 3.77 -0.66 -7.93
CA GLU A 238 4.02 0.76 -8.21
C GLU A 238 2.98 1.68 -7.52
N ARG A 239 1.71 1.27 -7.51
CA ARG A 239 0.62 1.98 -6.81
C ARG A 239 0.78 1.89 -5.30
N LEU A 240 1.12 0.72 -4.75
CA LEU A 240 1.40 0.56 -3.32
C LEU A 240 2.55 1.47 -2.90
N GLU A 241 3.69 1.42 -3.60
CA GLU A 241 4.84 2.25 -3.29
C GLU A 241 4.50 3.75 -3.37
N THR A 242 3.81 4.17 -4.42
CA THR A 242 3.34 5.57 -4.57
C THR A 242 2.46 5.97 -3.38
N GLY A 243 1.55 5.09 -2.95
CA GLY A 243 0.74 5.29 -1.75
C GLY A 243 1.57 5.39 -0.45
N MET A 244 2.58 4.52 -0.27
CA MET A 244 3.49 4.53 0.88
C MET A 244 4.36 5.79 0.93
N ARG A 245 4.83 6.29 -0.23
CA ARG A 245 5.50 7.59 -0.36
C ARG A 245 4.56 8.75 0.01
N VAL A 246 3.31 8.74 -0.50
CA VAL A 246 2.28 9.75 -0.19
C VAL A 246 1.86 9.74 1.28
N ALA A 247 1.86 8.58 1.94
CA ALA A 247 1.64 8.43 3.37
C ALA A 247 2.77 9.00 4.26
N ARG A 248 3.87 9.49 3.66
CA ARG A 248 4.99 10.18 4.31
C ARG A 248 5.62 9.44 5.50
N LEU A 249 5.55 8.10 5.54
CA LEU A 249 5.95 7.31 6.71
C LEU A 249 7.46 7.33 7.06
N GLY A 250 8.32 7.92 6.23
CA GLY A 250 9.78 7.89 6.41
C GLY A 250 10.23 8.35 7.80
N LYS A 251 11.08 7.54 8.46
CA LYS A 251 11.50 7.67 9.86
C LYS A 251 10.33 7.59 10.85
N LEU A 252 9.45 6.60 10.66
CA LEU A 252 8.16 6.46 11.34
C LEU A 252 8.20 6.60 12.87
N LEU A 253 9.26 6.09 13.51
CA LEU A 253 9.41 6.02 14.97
C LEU A 253 10.43 7.03 15.53
N ALA A 254 10.83 8.04 14.75
CA ALA A 254 11.74 9.09 15.22
C ALA A 254 11.06 10.07 16.19
N SER A 255 11.78 10.55 17.22
CA SER A 255 11.22 11.40 18.28
C SER A 255 10.51 12.66 17.78
N SER A 256 10.91 13.25 16.65
CA SER A 256 10.22 14.39 16.03
C SER A 256 8.76 14.08 15.65
N ARG A 257 8.49 12.86 15.20
CA ARG A 257 7.14 12.33 14.88
C ARG A 257 6.33 11.94 16.11
N LEU A 258 6.96 11.82 17.27
CA LEU A 258 6.32 11.45 18.53
C LEU A 258 6.02 12.67 19.41
N THR A 259 6.20 13.89 18.87
CA THR A 259 5.94 15.12 19.63
C THR A 259 4.43 15.35 19.85
N PRO A 260 4.02 15.81 21.06
CA PRO A 260 2.61 16.04 21.37
C PRO A 260 2.00 17.21 20.58
N ASN A 261 2.84 18.11 20.03
CA ASN A 261 2.45 19.26 19.23
C ASN A 261 2.01 18.88 17.80
N GLY A 262 1.19 17.84 17.67
CA GLY A 262 0.60 17.36 16.41
C GLY A 262 1.41 16.30 15.64
N GLY A 263 2.67 16.05 16.01
CA GLY A 263 3.53 15.06 15.34
C GLY A 263 2.95 13.64 15.37
N VAL A 264 2.44 13.23 16.54
CA VAL A 264 1.74 11.93 16.71
C VAL A 264 0.53 11.84 15.79
N THR A 265 -0.27 12.91 15.69
CA THR A 265 -1.50 12.96 14.90
C THR A 265 -1.24 12.87 13.39
N GLU A 266 -0.26 13.62 12.85
CA GLU A 266 0.13 13.48 11.43
C GLU A 266 0.65 12.06 11.15
N THR A 267 1.48 11.53 12.06
CA THR A 267 2.09 10.20 11.92
C THR A 267 1.04 9.08 11.96
N ARG A 268 0.01 9.22 12.81
CA ARG A 268 -1.12 8.29 12.89
C ARG A 268 -2.02 8.37 11.65
N LEU A 269 -2.27 9.57 11.14
CA LEU A 269 -3.01 9.77 9.88
C LEU A 269 -2.26 9.15 8.68
N GLY A 270 -0.94 9.34 8.60
CA GLY A 270 -0.09 8.68 7.62
C GLY A 270 -0.17 7.15 7.71
N LEU A 271 -0.05 6.59 8.92
CA LEU A 271 -0.15 5.15 9.16
C LEU A 271 -1.51 4.57 8.73
N ALA A 272 -2.61 5.28 9.01
CA ALA A 272 -3.95 4.88 8.55
C ALA A 272 -4.06 4.90 7.02
N GLY A 273 -3.47 5.90 6.36
CA GLY A 273 -3.35 5.96 4.89
C GLY A 273 -2.60 4.76 4.32
N ALA A 274 -1.43 4.45 4.88
CA ALA A 274 -0.62 3.29 4.51
C ALA A 274 -1.35 1.96 4.73
N ALA A 275 -2.01 1.77 5.87
CA ALA A 275 -2.84 0.59 6.15
C ALA A 275 -3.92 0.38 5.09
N ASN A 276 -4.56 1.48 4.62
CA ASN A 276 -5.51 1.42 3.53
C ASN A 276 -4.87 1.08 2.18
N PHE A 277 -3.69 1.62 1.84
CA PHE A 277 -2.98 1.24 0.62
C PHE A 277 -2.57 -0.25 0.62
N ILE A 278 -2.08 -0.77 1.75
CA ILE A 278 -1.74 -2.19 1.92
C ILE A 278 -2.99 -3.09 1.74
N ARG A 279 -4.14 -2.67 2.30
CA ARG A 279 -5.43 -3.36 2.13
C ARG A 279 -5.88 -3.38 0.66
N VAL A 280 -5.78 -2.24 -0.03
CA VAL A 280 -6.15 -2.13 -1.46
C VAL A 280 -5.20 -2.93 -2.35
N TYR A 281 -3.90 -2.94 -2.07
CA TYR A 281 -2.92 -3.76 -2.78
C TYR A 281 -3.26 -5.26 -2.68
N ARG A 282 -3.49 -5.78 -1.47
CA ARG A 282 -3.87 -7.19 -1.26
C ARG A 282 -5.20 -7.56 -1.92
N GLN A 283 -6.14 -6.61 -2.02
CA GLN A 283 -7.37 -6.79 -2.78
C GLN A 283 -7.09 -6.90 -4.28
N GLN A 284 -6.19 -6.05 -4.83
CA GLN A 284 -5.77 -6.11 -6.23
C GLN A 284 -4.97 -7.40 -6.53
N GLU A 285 -4.07 -7.85 -5.66
CA GLU A 285 -3.39 -9.15 -5.81
C GLU A 285 -4.38 -10.31 -5.92
N LYS A 286 -5.44 -10.31 -5.11
CA LYS A 286 -6.49 -11.34 -5.17
C LYS A 286 -7.25 -11.27 -6.51
N GLN A 287 -7.64 -10.08 -6.94
CA GLN A 287 -8.37 -9.88 -8.19
C GLN A 287 -7.54 -10.29 -9.41
N ILE A 288 -6.24 -9.94 -9.44
CA ILE A 288 -5.33 -10.36 -10.52
C ILE A 288 -5.20 -11.89 -10.55
N GLU A 289 -5.05 -12.55 -9.40
CA GLU A 289 -4.96 -14.02 -9.37
C GLU A 289 -6.28 -14.68 -9.84
N GLU A 290 -7.45 -14.16 -9.45
CA GLU A 290 -8.75 -14.67 -9.90
C GLU A 290 -8.95 -14.46 -11.42
N GLU A 291 -8.81 -13.22 -11.91
CA GLU A 291 -8.98 -12.86 -13.34
C GLU A 291 -8.05 -13.66 -14.27
N TYR A 292 -6.80 -13.89 -13.85
CA TYR A 292 -5.83 -14.61 -14.67
C TYR A 292 -5.98 -16.13 -14.62
N GLN A 293 -6.50 -16.71 -13.52
CA GLN A 293 -6.83 -18.14 -13.48
C GLN A 293 -8.07 -18.44 -14.34
N ASP A 294 -9.09 -17.58 -14.33
CA ASP A 294 -10.23 -17.67 -15.24
C ASP A 294 -9.81 -17.50 -16.70
N THR A 295 -8.94 -16.52 -16.99
CA THR A 295 -8.36 -16.33 -18.33
C THR A 295 -7.55 -17.55 -18.78
N PHE A 296 -6.74 -18.14 -17.89
CA PHE A 296 -6.01 -19.37 -18.17
C PHE A 296 -6.94 -20.55 -18.46
N ALA A 297 -8.01 -20.72 -17.67
CA ALA A 297 -8.99 -21.79 -17.88
C ALA A 297 -9.74 -21.65 -19.21
N ALA A 298 -10.06 -20.42 -19.63
CA ALA A 298 -10.65 -20.15 -20.94
C ALA A 298 -9.66 -20.43 -22.09
N MET A 299 -8.48 -19.81 -22.06
CA MET A 299 -7.50 -19.90 -23.16
C MET A 299 -6.92 -21.32 -23.32
N SER A 300 -6.68 -22.04 -22.23
CA SER A 300 -6.19 -23.43 -22.30
C SER A 300 -7.18 -24.38 -22.98
N LYS A 301 -8.48 -24.16 -22.74
CA LYS A 301 -9.59 -24.89 -23.38
C LYS A 301 -9.79 -24.48 -24.84
N GLU A 302 -9.71 -23.19 -25.15
CA GLU A 302 -9.92 -22.66 -26.51
C GLU A 302 -8.78 -23.06 -27.46
N HIS A 303 -7.53 -22.94 -27.02
CA HIS A 303 -6.34 -23.18 -27.84
C HIS A 303 -5.75 -24.59 -27.69
N GLY A 304 -6.36 -25.47 -26.89
CA GLY A 304 -5.92 -26.85 -26.70
C GLY A 304 -4.48 -26.97 -26.19
N TRP A 305 -4.10 -26.11 -25.21
CA TRP A 305 -2.69 -25.95 -24.83
C TRP A 305 -2.03 -27.25 -24.34
N PRO A 306 -0.78 -27.53 -24.76
CA PRO A 306 -0.09 -28.76 -24.40
C PRO A 306 0.28 -28.80 -22.91
N THR A 307 0.38 -30.00 -22.34
CA THR A 307 0.65 -30.24 -20.91
C THR A 307 1.91 -29.53 -20.38
N GLN A 308 2.91 -29.28 -21.23
CA GLN A 308 4.09 -28.48 -20.88
C GLN A 308 3.73 -27.02 -20.55
N ALA A 309 2.86 -26.40 -21.35
CA ALA A 309 2.42 -25.02 -21.15
C ALA A 309 1.49 -24.90 -19.91
N LEU A 310 0.66 -25.92 -19.65
CA LEU A 310 -0.11 -26.01 -18.41
C LEU A 310 0.81 -26.11 -17.19
N ARG A 311 1.84 -26.98 -17.24
CA ARG A 311 2.87 -27.06 -16.18
C ARG A 311 3.57 -25.74 -15.96
N GLN A 312 3.98 -25.04 -17.03
CA GLN A 312 4.64 -23.74 -16.97
C GLN A 312 3.79 -22.68 -16.24
N TRP A 313 2.48 -22.65 -16.49
CA TRP A 313 1.54 -21.76 -15.77
C TRP A 313 1.46 -22.07 -14.28
N HIS A 314 1.39 -23.35 -13.91
CA HIS A 314 1.32 -23.77 -12.51
C HIS A 314 2.67 -23.70 -11.78
N SER A 315 3.80 -23.71 -12.50
CA SER A 315 5.14 -23.50 -11.94
C SER A 315 5.59 -22.03 -11.93
N ARG A 316 4.72 -21.08 -12.33
CA ARG A 316 5.07 -19.64 -12.30
C ARG A 316 5.33 -19.19 -10.86
N PRO A 317 6.34 -18.34 -10.60
CA PRO A 317 6.49 -17.72 -9.28
C PRO A 317 5.33 -16.74 -9.07
N ALA A 318 4.41 -17.06 -8.16
CA ALA A 318 3.39 -16.11 -7.73
C ALA A 318 4.08 -14.97 -6.94
N PRO A 319 4.02 -13.70 -7.37
CA PRO A 319 4.74 -12.58 -6.76
C PRO A 319 4.03 -12.05 -5.49
N LYS A 320 3.52 -12.98 -4.68
CA LYS A 320 2.63 -12.75 -3.54
C LYS A 320 3.40 -12.78 -2.23
N GLU A 321 3.04 -11.88 -1.32
CA GLU A 321 3.60 -11.86 0.04
C GLU A 321 3.32 -13.20 0.77
N PRO A 322 4.34 -13.88 1.33
CA PRO A 322 4.14 -15.08 2.14
C PRO A 322 3.20 -14.82 3.32
N ALA A 323 2.27 -15.74 3.60
CA ALA A 323 1.21 -15.53 4.59
C ALA A 323 1.71 -15.15 6.00
N ALA A 324 2.91 -15.61 6.39
CA ALA A 324 3.57 -15.19 7.62
C ALA A 324 3.94 -13.69 7.62
N LEU A 325 4.51 -13.17 6.52
CA LEU A 325 4.79 -11.74 6.35
C LEU A 325 3.50 -10.91 6.24
N THR A 326 2.45 -11.46 5.60
CA THR A 326 1.11 -10.85 5.57
C THR A 326 0.50 -10.68 6.97
N ALA A 327 0.67 -11.69 7.85
CA ALA A 327 0.23 -11.61 9.23
C ALA A 327 1.10 -10.64 10.06
N LEU A 328 2.43 -10.74 9.95
CA LEU A 328 3.38 -9.92 10.69
C LEU A 328 3.23 -8.41 10.38
N SER A 329 3.07 -8.04 9.11
CA SER A 329 2.90 -6.63 8.69
C SER A 329 1.58 -6.05 9.18
N SER A 330 0.51 -6.86 9.18
CA SER A 330 -0.79 -6.48 9.73
C SER A 330 -0.69 -6.25 11.24
N ASN A 331 -0.03 -7.15 11.97
CA ASN A 331 0.21 -6.99 13.41
C ASN A 331 1.11 -5.78 13.71
N LEU A 332 2.16 -5.55 12.92
CA LEU A 332 3.07 -4.42 13.08
C LEU A 332 2.35 -3.07 12.94
N VAL A 333 1.48 -2.92 11.93
CA VAL A 333 0.64 -1.73 11.76
C VAL A 333 -0.29 -1.53 12.97
N THR A 334 -0.95 -2.59 13.45
CA THR A 334 -1.81 -2.52 14.64
C THR A 334 -1.03 -2.18 15.92
N ALA A 335 0.18 -2.70 16.09
CA ALA A 335 1.05 -2.43 17.24
C ALA A 335 1.51 -0.96 17.27
N ILE A 336 1.83 -0.39 16.09
CA ILE A 336 2.23 1.01 15.99
C ILE A 336 1.01 1.93 16.18
N ASP A 337 -0.16 1.63 15.60
CA ASP A 337 -1.37 2.45 15.85
C ASP A 337 -1.75 2.48 17.34
N ARG A 338 -1.71 1.34 18.04
CA ARG A 338 -1.92 1.28 19.50
C ARG A 338 -0.90 2.12 20.29
N THR A 339 0.34 2.21 19.80
CA THR A 339 1.39 3.05 20.43
C THR A 339 1.11 4.53 20.19
N LEU A 340 0.73 4.92 18.96
CA LEU A 340 0.37 6.30 18.63
C LEU A 340 -0.95 6.72 19.29
N ALA A 341 -1.90 5.80 19.47
CA ALA A 341 -3.14 6.04 20.21
C ALA A 341 -2.85 6.40 21.67
N LEU A 342 -2.02 5.62 22.37
CA LEU A 342 -1.57 5.96 23.73
C LEU A 342 -0.86 7.32 23.78
N LEU A 343 0.02 7.63 22.83
CA LEU A 343 0.66 8.96 22.76
C LEU A 343 -0.30 10.10 22.34
N THR A 344 -1.53 9.77 21.93
CA THR A 344 -2.62 10.74 21.69
C THR A 344 -3.52 10.87 22.92
N GLU A 345 -3.73 9.79 23.68
CA GLU A 345 -4.41 9.79 24.98
C GLU A 345 -3.63 10.66 25.98
N GLU A 346 -2.30 10.48 26.05
CA GLU A 346 -1.39 11.20 26.95
C GLU A 346 -0.94 12.58 26.42
N ALA A 347 -1.67 13.21 25.50
CA ALA A 347 -1.21 14.42 24.81
C ALA A 347 -0.98 15.61 25.75
N GLY A 348 0.30 15.88 26.08
CA GLY A 348 0.74 16.89 27.04
C GLY A 348 1.21 16.32 28.39
N ALA A 349 0.83 15.09 28.71
CA ALA A 349 1.22 14.35 29.93
C ALA A 349 2.50 13.51 29.75
N TYR A 350 3.26 13.70 28.66
CA TYR A 350 4.59 13.12 28.48
C TYR A 350 5.60 14.12 27.92
N LYS A 351 6.87 13.88 28.23
CA LYS A 351 8.04 14.67 27.83
C LYS A 351 9.04 13.77 27.12
N LEU A 352 9.48 14.19 25.94
CA LEU A 352 10.50 13.48 25.15
C LEU A 352 11.89 14.03 25.46
N GLY A 353 12.83 13.11 25.68
CA GLY A 353 14.28 13.40 25.77
C GLY A 353 15.05 12.79 24.61
N GLU A 354 16.38 12.76 24.72
CA GLU A 354 17.26 12.14 23.73
C GLU A 354 17.15 10.61 23.77
N GLY A 355 16.29 10.06 22.91
CA GLY A 355 16.02 8.61 22.87
C GLY A 355 15.19 8.09 24.06
N THR A 356 14.66 8.98 24.90
CA THR A 356 13.86 8.66 26.10
C THR A 356 12.49 9.35 26.09
N ILE A 357 11.57 8.84 26.91
CA ILE A 357 10.24 9.41 27.16
C ILE A 357 9.90 9.25 28.64
N ALA A 358 9.40 10.30 29.27
CA ALA A 358 8.86 10.26 30.63
C ALA A 358 7.37 10.63 30.58
N PHE A 359 6.53 9.85 31.25
CA PHE A 359 5.09 10.10 31.40
C PHE A 359 4.81 10.64 32.81
N GLU A 360 3.76 11.44 32.94
CA GLU A 360 3.26 11.89 34.24
C GLU A 360 2.35 10.84 34.90
N ASP A 361 1.68 9.99 34.11
CA ASP A 361 1.06 8.75 34.59
C ASP A 361 2.01 7.53 34.52
N VAL A 362 2.02 6.77 35.62
CA VAL A 362 2.77 5.53 35.78
C VAL A 362 2.11 4.38 35.00
N GLU A 363 0.78 4.33 34.88
CA GLU A 363 0.14 3.26 34.09
C GLU A 363 0.44 3.45 32.59
N ALA A 364 0.33 4.67 32.07
CA ALA A 364 0.72 5.06 30.73
C ALA A 364 2.17 4.68 30.41
N SER A 365 3.13 4.98 31.30
CA SER A 365 4.52 4.54 31.16
C SER A 365 4.64 3.02 31.01
N GLN A 366 3.93 2.25 31.83
CA GLN A 366 3.91 0.78 31.74
C GLN A 366 3.20 0.27 30.47
N ARG A 367 2.06 0.86 30.07
CA ARG A 367 1.34 0.56 28.82
C ARG A 367 2.25 0.79 27.62
N TYR A 368 2.96 1.92 27.58
CA TYR A 368 3.93 2.28 26.55
C TYR A 368 5.09 1.30 26.52
N GLY A 369 5.72 1.00 27.65
CA GLY A 369 6.84 0.04 27.71
C GLY A 369 6.45 -1.36 27.19
N ARG A 370 5.23 -1.83 27.49
CA ARG A 370 4.70 -3.08 26.91
C ARG A 370 4.54 -2.99 25.38
N LEU A 371 3.92 -1.92 24.88
CA LEU A 371 3.71 -1.69 23.44
C LEU A 371 5.05 -1.55 22.68
N ARG A 372 6.00 -0.79 23.22
CA ARG A 372 7.35 -0.61 22.67
C ARG A 372 8.08 -1.95 22.48
N ARG A 373 8.03 -2.83 23.48
CA ARG A 373 8.62 -4.17 23.39
C ARG A 373 7.92 -5.04 22.33
N HIS A 374 6.59 -4.93 22.21
CA HIS A 374 5.84 -5.65 21.19
C HIS A 374 6.14 -5.16 19.76
N VAL A 375 6.23 -3.83 19.54
CA VAL A 375 6.64 -3.25 18.24
C VAL A 375 8.05 -3.70 17.86
N ALA A 376 9.01 -3.66 18.78
CA ALA A 376 10.37 -4.14 18.53
C ALA A 376 10.40 -5.63 18.15
N ALA A 377 9.72 -6.49 18.92
CA ALA A 377 9.64 -7.92 18.62
C ALA A 377 8.96 -8.21 17.26
N ALA A 378 7.96 -7.41 16.86
CA ALA A 378 7.31 -7.54 15.56
C ALA A 378 8.24 -7.14 14.39
N ILE A 379 9.05 -6.08 14.56
CA ILE A 379 10.07 -5.65 13.58
C ILE A 379 11.15 -6.73 13.43
N ASP A 380 11.67 -7.24 14.55
CA ASP A 380 12.75 -8.24 14.52
C ASP A 380 12.25 -9.59 13.96
N SER A 381 11.01 -9.99 14.29
CA SER A 381 10.35 -11.16 13.68
C SER A 381 10.16 -10.98 12.16
N ALA A 382 9.79 -9.78 11.72
CA ALA A 382 9.63 -9.47 10.30
C ALA A 382 10.96 -9.55 9.53
N ARG A 383 12.07 -9.08 10.13
CA ARG A 383 13.43 -9.21 9.57
C ARG A 383 13.84 -10.68 9.44
N VAL A 384 13.71 -11.46 10.51
CA VAL A 384 14.03 -12.90 10.51
C VAL A 384 13.19 -13.70 9.50
N ALA A 385 11.97 -13.26 9.21
CA ALA A 385 11.11 -13.84 8.19
C ALA A 385 11.39 -13.37 6.75
N GLY A 386 12.51 -12.70 6.47
CA GLY A 386 12.88 -12.22 5.13
C GLY A 386 12.13 -10.95 4.69
N GLY A 387 11.55 -10.20 5.64
CA GLY A 387 10.70 -9.05 5.34
C GLY A 387 11.37 -7.92 4.56
N GLU A 388 12.68 -7.71 4.75
CA GLU A 388 13.44 -6.66 4.03
C GLU A 388 13.74 -7.05 2.57
N GLU A 389 13.80 -8.34 2.25
CA GLU A 389 13.99 -8.87 0.88
C GLU A 389 12.66 -9.04 0.13
N SER A 390 11.52 -8.94 0.83
CA SER A 390 10.20 -9.14 0.25
C SER A 390 9.78 -8.02 -0.72
N THR A 391 9.12 -8.36 -1.82
CA THR A 391 8.61 -7.37 -2.81
C THR A 391 7.18 -6.89 -2.49
N GLY A 392 6.78 -6.97 -1.22
CA GLY A 392 5.40 -6.70 -0.76
C GLY A 392 5.31 -5.66 0.37
N PRO A 393 4.11 -5.53 1.00
CA PRO A 393 3.85 -4.56 2.06
C PRO A 393 4.89 -4.50 3.20
N MET A 394 5.47 -5.63 3.60
CA MET A 394 6.44 -5.65 4.69
C MET A 394 7.71 -4.82 4.44
N SER A 395 8.35 -4.92 3.26
CA SER A 395 9.61 -4.21 3.02
C SER A 395 9.43 -2.70 3.03
N TYR A 396 8.33 -2.19 2.47
CA TYR A 396 7.98 -0.77 2.54
C TYR A 396 7.73 -0.28 3.98
N LEU A 397 7.14 -1.12 4.86
CA LEU A 397 6.99 -0.80 6.28
C LEU A 397 8.35 -0.78 7.01
N LEU A 398 9.21 -1.78 6.77
CA LEU A 398 10.54 -1.86 7.36
C LEU A 398 11.46 -0.73 6.85
N GLN A 399 11.36 -0.34 5.59
CA GLN A 399 12.05 0.81 5.01
C GLN A 399 11.57 2.14 5.62
N ALA A 400 10.26 2.29 5.85
CA ALA A 400 9.69 3.49 6.48
C ALA A 400 10.13 3.66 7.95
N ILE A 401 10.23 2.55 8.69
CA ILE A 401 10.81 2.53 10.05
C ILE A 401 12.33 2.73 10.00
N GLY A 402 13.01 2.05 9.06
CA GLY A 402 14.46 2.07 8.88
C GLY A 402 15.20 1.60 10.13
N THR A 403 16.10 2.46 10.60
CA THR A 403 16.86 2.28 11.85
C THR A 403 16.20 2.94 13.07
N THR A 404 15.06 3.62 12.90
CA THR A 404 14.40 4.34 14.01
C THR A 404 13.80 3.37 15.03
N ARG A 405 13.88 3.73 16.31
CA ARG A 405 13.35 2.96 17.43
C ARG A 405 12.56 3.88 18.34
N LEU A 406 11.45 3.37 18.86
CA LEU A 406 10.65 4.05 19.90
C LEU A 406 11.53 4.40 21.13
N PRO A 407 11.46 5.64 21.64
CA PRO A 407 12.16 6.08 22.84
C PRO A 407 11.95 5.16 24.06
N ARG A 408 12.92 5.06 24.96
CA ARG A 408 12.79 4.27 26.19
C ARG A 408 12.03 5.03 27.27
N GLU A 409 11.11 4.35 27.96
CA GLU A 409 10.58 4.83 29.24
C GLU A 409 11.70 5.08 30.27
N ILE A 410 11.54 6.14 31.07
CA ILE A 410 12.31 6.46 32.27
C ILE A 410 11.48 6.04 33.50
#